data_AF-A0A943QXR7-F1
#
_entry.id   AF-A0A943QXR7-F1
#
_cell.length_a   1.000
_cell.length_b   1.000
_cell.length_c   1.000
_cell.angle_alpha   90.00
_cell.angle_beta   90.00
_cell.angle_gamma   90.00
#
_symmetry.space_group_name_H-M   'P 1'
#
loop_
_entity.id
_entity.type
_entity.pdbx_description
1 polymer ?
#
loop_
_entity_poly.entity_id
_entity_poly.type
_entity_poly.pdbx_seq_one_letter_code
_entity_poly.pdbx_strand_id
1 'polypeptide(L)'
;MAVDGGARGRKRAGKGPTKGSGGQRRRGLRGKGPTPKAEDREYHVAYKRKQEREAELAKQRQREAHRNRTSIKIARGHELIVGRNPVWEAVESGIEIARVFIASDPTDERVASVLRAASTQGASIMECTR
;
A
#
# COMPACT_ATOMS: atom_id res chain seq x y z
N MET A 1 45.16 -39.96 81.91
CA MET A 1 44.72 -39.20 80.73
C MET A 1 43.39 -39.78 80.27
N ALA A 2 42.28 -39.18 80.68
CA ALA A 2 40.95 -39.52 80.18
C ALA A 2 40.68 -38.64 78.96
N VAL A 3 40.41 -39.24 77.81
CA VAL A 3 40.08 -38.52 76.57
C VAL A 3 38.57 -38.50 76.38
N ASP A 4 38.00 -37.29 76.47
CA ASP A 4 36.60 -36.99 76.23
C ASP A 4 36.21 -37.30 74.77
N GLY A 5 35.45 -38.39 74.58
CA GLY A 5 34.85 -38.78 73.31
C GLY A 5 33.61 -37.94 72.98
N GLY A 6 33.82 -36.70 72.54
CA GLY A 6 32.75 -35.83 72.06
C GLY A 6 32.34 -36.12 70.61
N ALA A 7 31.22 -36.80 70.39
CA ALA A 7 30.56 -36.83 69.08
C ALA A 7 29.04 -37.09 69.19
N ARG A 8 28.27 -36.11 69.69
CA ARG A 8 26.81 -36.12 69.54
C ARG A 8 26.45 -35.54 68.16
N GLY A 9 26.22 -36.43 67.20
CA GLY A 9 25.83 -36.09 65.83
C GLY A 9 24.52 -35.28 65.78
N ARG A 10 24.60 -34.04 65.28
CA ARG A 10 23.43 -33.26 64.85
C ARG A 10 22.78 -33.95 63.66
N LYS A 11 21.56 -34.46 63.80
CA LYS A 11 20.74 -34.90 62.65
C LYS A 11 20.42 -33.68 61.80
N ARG A 12 21.06 -33.56 60.62
CA ARG A 12 20.68 -32.56 59.61
C ARG A 12 19.35 -33.00 59.00
N ALA A 13 18.30 -32.20 59.15
CA ALA A 13 17.05 -32.40 58.43
C ALA A 13 17.31 -32.18 56.94
N GLY A 14 17.54 -33.26 56.20
CA GLY A 14 17.64 -33.22 54.74
C GLY A 14 16.29 -32.83 54.12
N LYS A 15 16.33 -32.05 53.04
CA LYS A 15 15.14 -31.76 52.21
C LYS A 15 14.56 -33.11 51.78
N GLY A 16 13.32 -33.40 52.18
CA GLY A 16 12.65 -34.66 51.82
C GLY A 16 12.61 -34.87 50.30
N PRO A 17 12.41 -36.11 49.83
CA PRO A 17 12.43 -36.42 48.40
C PRO A 17 11.46 -35.51 47.66
N THR A 18 11.92 -34.89 46.58
CA THR A 18 11.11 -34.02 45.72
C THR A 18 9.90 -34.82 45.24
N LYS A 19 8.69 -34.45 45.68
CA LYS A 19 7.43 -35.04 45.20
C LYS A 19 7.42 -35.00 43.66
N GLY A 20 7.24 -36.15 43.04
CA GLY A 20 7.66 -36.45 41.67
C GLY A 20 7.16 -35.50 40.58
N SER A 21 7.80 -35.60 39.42
CA SER A 21 7.63 -34.78 38.20
C SER A 21 6.27 -34.91 37.49
N GLY A 22 5.25 -35.46 38.15
CA GLY A 22 3.97 -35.88 37.56
C GLY A 22 3.20 -34.76 36.83
N GLY A 23 3.42 -33.49 37.19
CA GLY A 23 2.82 -32.33 36.52
C GLY A 23 3.67 -31.71 35.40
N GLN A 24 4.99 -31.89 35.43
CA GLN A 24 5.92 -31.23 34.49
C GLN A 24 5.80 -31.81 33.07
N ARG A 25 5.57 -33.12 32.96
CA ARG A 25 5.41 -33.79 31.65
C ARG A 25 4.11 -33.40 30.93
N ARG A 26 3.08 -32.89 31.62
CA ARG A 26 1.79 -32.52 30.99
C ARG A 26 1.92 -31.39 29.96
N ARG A 27 2.87 -30.47 30.10
CA ARG A 27 3.12 -29.41 29.11
C ARG A 27 3.84 -29.93 27.86
N GLY A 28 4.76 -30.88 28.01
CA GLY A 28 5.45 -31.54 26.89
C GLY A 28 4.57 -32.55 26.13
N LEU A 29 3.55 -33.08 26.80
CA LEU A 29 2.55 -33.99 26.20
C LEU A 29 1.44 -33.27 25.44
N ARG A 30 1.30 -31.95 25.59
CA ARG A 30 0.39 -31.17 24.74
C ARG A 30 1.02 -31.07 23.35
N GLY A 31 0.33 -31.63 22.35
CA GLY A 31 0.74 -31.48 20.96
C GLY A 31 0.92 -29.99 20.64
N LYS A 32 2.09 -29.62 20.11
CA LYS A 32 2.23 -28.32 19.47
C LYS A 32 1.22 -28.31 18.32
N GLY A 33 0.38 -27.28 18.27
CA GLY A 33 -0.70 -27.19 17.28
C GLY A 33 -0.21 -27.39 15.84
N PRO A 34 -1.11 -27.54 14.87
CA PRO A 34 -0.73 -27.78 13.49
C PRO A 34 0.26 -26.71 13.02
N THR A 35 1.31 -27.13 12.33
CA THR A 35 2.27 -26.17 11.78
C THR A 35 1.52 -25.19 10.85
N PRO A 36 1.67 -23.86 11.02
CA PRO A 36 0.94 -22.89 10.21
C PRO A 36 1.12 -23.15 8.71
N LYS A 37 0.21 -22.70 7.85
CA LYS A 37 0.41 -22.84 6.40
C LYS A 37 1.70 -22.15 5.97
N ALA A 38 2.33 -22.64 4.91
CA ALA A 38 3.59 -22.10 4.40
C ALA A 38 3.54 -20.57 4.13
N GLU A 39 2.37 -20.07 3.75
CA GLU A 39 2.10 -18.65 3.49
C GLU A 39 1.99 -17.79 4.76
N ASP A 40 1.76 -18.39 5.93
CA ASP A 40 1.54 -17.68 7.19
C ASP A 40 2.73 -17.86 8.16
N ARG A 41 3.79 -18.56 7.72
CA ARG A 41 5.05 -18.71 8.45
C ARG A 41 6.00 -17.57 8.07
N GLU A 42 6.21 -16.62 8.98
CA GLU A 42 6.96 -15.36 8.75
C GLU A 42 8.32 -15.50 8.03
N TYR A 43 9.11 -16.52 8.35
CA TYR A 43 10.43 -16.74 7.71
C TYR A 43 10.40 -17.69 6.50
N HIS A 44 9.23 -18.16 6.09
CA HIS A 44 9.08 -19.07 4.95
C HIS A 44 9.00 -18.30 3.63
N VAL A 45 9.54 -18.86 2.55
CA VAL A 45 9.58 -18.22 1.22
C VAL A 45 8.19 -17.86 0.71
N ALA A 46 7.19 -18.71 0.98
CA ALA A 46 5.81 -18.45 0.58
C ALA A 46 5.18 -17.24 1.30
N TYR A 47 5.53 -16.99 2.56
CA TYR A 47 5.10 -15.78 3.29
C TYR A 47 5.70 -14.52 2.64
N LYS A 48 7.01 -14.54 2.33
CA LYS A 48 7.67 -13.42 1.64
C LYS A 48 7.02 -13.13 0.28
N ARG A 49 6.76 -14.16 -0.52
CA ARG A 49 6.07 -14.02 -1.82
C ARG A 49 4.65 -13.46 -1.71
N LYS A 50 3.91 -13.83 -0.65
CA LYS A 50 2.57 -13.29 -0.37
C LYS A 50 2.62 -11.80 -0.04
N GLN A 51 3.54 -11.39 0.84
CA GLN A 51 3.75 -9.99 1.19
C GLN A 51 4.15 -9.14 -0.02
N GLU A 52 5.06 -9.65 -0.87
CA GLU A 52 5.48 -8.97 -2.10
C GLU A 52 4.32 -8.80 -3.08
N ARG A 53 3.51 -9.85 -3.29
CA ARG A 53 2.32 -9.79 -4.14
C ARG A 53 1.29 -8.79 -3.62
N GLU A 54 1.05 -8.76 -2.32
CA GLU A 54 0.12 -7.81 -1.70
C GLU A 54 0.62 -6.36 -1.83
N ALA A 55 1.91 -6.13 -1.61
CA ALA A 55 2.53 -4.83 -1.82
C ALA A 55 2.46 -4.39 -3.29
N GLU A 56 2.65 -5.30 -4.23
CA GLU A 56 2.53 -5.02 -5.67
C GLU A 56 1.07 -4.69 -6.05
N LEU A 57 0.11 -5.47 -5.58
CA LEU A 57 -1.33 -5.19 -5.77
C LEU A 57 -1.72 -3.83 -5.17
N ALA A 58 -1.20 -3.47 -4.00
CA ALA A 58 -1.43 -2.16 -3.40
C ALA A 58 -0.85 -1.04 -4.28
N LYS A 59 0.38 -1.20 -4.80
CA LYS A 59 0.99 -0.25 -5.74
C LYS A 59 0.20 -0.14 -7.05
N GLN A 60 -0.28 -1.25 -7.59
CA GLN A 60 -1.12 -1.26 -8.80
C GLN A 60 -2.42 -0.50 -8.56
N ARG A 61 -3.12 -0.77 -7.45
CA ARG A 61 -4.35 -0.04 -7.05
C ARG A 61 -4.10 1.45 -6.89
N GLN A 62 -2.97 1.86 -6.30
CA GLN A 62 -2.60 3.27 -6.18
C GLN A 62 -2.37 3.92 -7.55
N ARG A 63 -1.67 3.24 -8.47
CA ARG A 63 -1.45 3.73 -9.84
C ARG A 63 -2.75 3.85 -10.63
N GLU A 64 -3.66 2.90 -10.47
CA GLU A 64 -5.00 2.95 -11.07
C GLU A 64 -5.85 4.08 -10.49
N ALA A 65 -5.85 4.25 -9.16
CA ALA A 65 -6.53 5.36 -8.52
C ALA A 65 -6.00 6.73 -8.98
N HIS A 66 -4.68 6.86 -9.16
CA HIS A 66 -4.07 8.08 -9.71
C HIS A 66 -4.50 8.31 -11.15
N ARG A 67 -4.40 7.29 -12.03
CA ARG A 67 -4.83 7.39 -13.43
C ARG A 67 -6.32 7.74 -13.55
N ASN A 68 -7.17 7.20 -12.70
CA ASN A 68 -8.61 7.48 -12.70
C ASN A 68 -8.95 8.89 -12.19
N ARG A 69 -8.10 9.47 -11.34
CA ARG A 69 -8.27 10.84 -10.85
C ARG A 69 -7.82 11.88 -11.88
N THR A 70 -6.79 11.56 -12.66
CA THR A 70 -6.24 12.46 -13.69
C THR A 70 -6.81 12.22 -15.08
N SER A 71 -7.61 11.18 -15.30
CA SER A 71 -8.19 10.92 -16.61
C SER A 71 -9.38 11.84 -16.88
N ILE A 72 -9.23 12.68 -17.91
CA ILE A 72 -10.34 13.44 -18.49
C ILE A 72 -11.31 12.42 -19.08
N LYS A 73 -12.52 12.33 -18.51
CA LYS A 73 -13.57 11.46 -19.04
C LYS A 73 -14.20 12.11 -20.27
N ILE A 74 -14.01 11.46 -21.42
CA ILE A 74 -14.56 11.91 -22.70
C ILE A 74 -15.90 11.21 -22.91
N ALA A 75 -16.96 11.98 -23.15
CA ALA A 75 -18.27 11.43 -23.48
C ALA A 75 -18.27 10.78 -24.87
N ARG A 76 -19.18 9.83 -25.12
CA ARG A 76 -19.29 9.19 -26.44
C ARG A 76 -19.59 10.25 -27.50
N GLY A 77 -18.90 10.18 -28.64
CA GLY A 77 -19.03 11.15 -29.72
C GLY A 77 -18.14 12.40 -29.58
N HIS A 78 -17.34 12.49 -28.52
CA HIS A 78 -16.33 13.54 -28.37
C HIS A 78 -14.93 12.96 -28.48
N GLU A 79 -13.98 13.80 -28.89
CA GLU A 79 -12.56 13.48 -28.96
C GLU A 79 -11.74 14.48 -28.12
N LEU A 80 -10.60 14.02 -27.59
CA LEU A 80 -9.67 14.88 -26.85
C LEU A 80 -8.47 15.20 -27.74
N ILE A 81 -8.32 16.48 -28.07
CA ILE A 81 -7.17 17.01 -28.81
C ILE A 81 -6.24 17.70 -27.81
N VAL A 82 -4.93 17.41 -27.89
CA VAL A 82 -3.92 17.92 -26.96
C VAL A 82 -2.78 18.59 -27.71
N GLY A 83 -2.32 19.73 -27.20
CA GLY A 83 -1.20 20.50 -27.73
C GLY A 83 -1.64 21.80 -28.40
N ARG A 84 -0.71 22.76 -28.54
CA ARG A 84 -1.04 24.11 -29.06
C ARG A 84 -1.48 24.09 -30.53
N ASN A 85 -0.67 23.48 -31.40
CA ASN A 85 -0.90 23.49 -32.84
C ASN A 85 -2.11 22.66 -33.27
N PRO A 86 -2.26 21.39 -32.83
CA PRO A 86 -3.41 20.58 -33.22
C PRO A 86 -4.74 21.16 -32.74
N VAL A 87 -4.78 21.75 -31.54
CA VAL A 87 -5.98 22.42 -31.03
C VAL A 87 -6.30 23.65 -31.86
N TRP A 88 -5.31 24.48 -32.21
CA TRP A 88 -5.52 25.64 -33.07
C TRP A 88 -6.05 25.25 -34.47
N GLU A 89 -5.50 24.21 -35.09
CA GLU A 89 -5.98 23.68 -36.38
C GLU A 89 -7.42 23.15 -36.30
N ALA A 90 -7.79 22.50 -35.19
CA ALA A 90 -9.16 22.03 -34.97
C ALA A 90 -10.15 23.20 -34.89
N VAL A 91 -9.78 24.28 -34.17
CA VAL A 91 -10.60 25.49 -34.09
C VAL A 91 -10.73 26.16 -35.46
N GLU A 92 -9.64 26.28 -36.21
CA GLU A 92 -9.63 26.89 -37.55
C GLU A 92 -10.46 26.08 -38.56
N SER A 93 -10.49 24.75 -38.39
CA SER A 93 -11.32 23.85 -39.20
C SER A 93 -12.81 23.91 -38.83
N GLY A 94 -13.21 24.73 -37.85
CA GLY A 94 -14.60 24.89 -37.43
C GLY A 94 -15.13 23.74 -36.58
N ILE A 95 -14.26 22.96 -35.95
CA ILE A 95 -14.70 21.90 -35.03
C ILE A 95 -15.31 22.53 -33.77
N GLU A 96 -16.46 22.00 -33.33
CA GLU A 96 -17.16 22.47 -32.13
C GLU A 96 -16.39 22.13 -30.85
N ILE A 97 -16.19 23.13 -30.01
CA ILE A 97 -15.41 23.02 -28.77
C ILE A 97 -16.36 22.88 -27.59
N ALA A 98 -16.39 21.70 -26.96
CA ALA A 98 -17.21 21.50 -25.75
C ALA A 98 -16.53 22.03 -24.47
N ARG A 99 -15.21 21.83 -24.36
CA ARG A 99 -14.42 22.19 -23.17
C ARG A 99 -12.95 22.40 -23.52
N VAL A 100 -12.35 23.43 -22.94
CA VAL A 100 -10.91 23.71 -23.06
C VAL A 100 -10.26 23.61 -21.68
N PHE A 101 -9.14 22.88 -21.61
CA PHE A 101 -8.29 22.81 -20.42
C PHE A 101 -7.01 23.60 -20.68
N ILE A 102 -6.69 24.55 -19.82
CA ILE A 102 -5.48 25.37 -19.93
C ILE A 102 -4.58 25.17 -18.71
N ALA A 103 -3.29 24.92 -18.94
CA ALA A 103 -2.33 24.64 -17.87
C ALA A 103 -1.20 25.70 -17.77
N SER A 104 -1.19 26.69 -18.67
CA SER A 104 -0.15 27.71 -18.76
C SER A 104 -0.73 29.01 -19.29
N ASP A 105 -0.09 30.12 -18.95
CA ASP A 105 -0.48 31.46 -19.40
C ASP A 105 -0.51 31.55 -20.94
N PRO A 106 -1.50 32.24 -21.53
CA PRO A 106 -1.67 32.40 -22.97
C PRO A 106 -0.70 33.46 -23.52
N THR A 107 0.60 33.20 -23.44
CA THR A 107 1.62 34.06 -24.05
C THR A 107 1.68 33.90 -25.58
N ASP A 108 1.14 32.80 -26.11
CA ASP A 108 1.10 32.47 -27.54
C ASP A 108 -0.23 32.94 -28.16
N GLU A 109 -0.16 33.69 -29.25
CA GLU A 109 -1.32 34.21 -29.98
C GLU A 109 -2.28 33.10 -30.44
N ARG A 110 -1.77 31.91 -30.73
CA ARG A 110 -2.62 30.77 -31.13
C ARG A 110 -3.51 30.32 -29.98
N VAL A 111 -2.95 30.28 -28.76
CA VAL A 111 -3.71 29.94 -27.55
C VAL A 111 -4.76 31.02 -27.27
N ALA A 112 -4.39 32.29 -27.43
CA ALA A 112 -5.34 33.40 -27.31
C ALA A 112 -6.48 33.29 -28.32
N SER A 113 -6.20 32.93 -29.58
CA SER A 113 -7.22 32.71 -30.61
C SER A 113 -8.17 31.57 -30.25
N VAL A 114 -7.64 30.44 -29.77
CA VAL A 114 -8.44 29.31 -29.29
C VAL A 114 -9.36 29.72 -28.13
N LEU A 115 -8.85 30.50 -27.17
CA LEU A 115 -9.66 30.96 -26.04
C LEU A 115 -10.78 31.92 -26.48
N ARG A 116 -10.50 32.81 -27.45
CA ARG A 116 -11.53 33.68 -28.03
C ARG A 116 -12.61 32.85 -28.74
N ALA A 117 -12.23 31.89 -29.57
CA ALA A 117 -13.17 31.00 -30.25
C ALA A 117 -14.01 30.18 -29.27
N ALA A 118 -13.37 29.61 -28.24
CA ALA A 118 -14.04 28.87 -27.17
C ALA A 118 -15.06 29.75 -26.44
N SER A 119 -14.71 31.02 -26.15
CA SER A 119 -15.62 31.97 -25.51
C SER A 119 -16.81 32.31 -26.41
N THR A 120 -16.59 32.52 -27.71
CA THR A 120 -17.65 32.77 -28.70
C THR A 120 -18.61 31.58 -28.84
N GLN A 121 -18.09 30.35 -28.77
CA GLN A 121 -18.89 29.12 -28.82
C GLN A 121 -19.57 28.78 -27.48
N GLY A 122 -19.28 29.51 -26.40
CA GLY A 122 -19.81 29.23 -25.07
C GLY A 122 -19.19 27.97 -24.41
N ALA A 123 -18.00 27.56 -24.84
CA ALA A 123 -17.30 26.41 -24.31
C ALA A 123 -16.84 26.65 -22.86
N SER A 124 -16.82 25.58 -22.04
CA SER A 124 -16.32 25.68 -20.67
C SER A 124 -14.79 25.72 -20.66
N ILE A 125 -14.21 26.80 -20.12
CA ILE A 125 -12.76 26.97 -19.97
C ILE A 125 -12.37 26.62 -18.53
N MET A 126 -11.45 25.67 -18.38
CA MET A 126 -10.97 25.19 -17.09
C MET A 126 -9.47 25.38 -16.97
N GLU A 127 -9.03 26.06 -15.92
CA GLU A 127 -7.62 26.15 -15.57
C GLU A 127 -7.20 24.91 -14.77
N CYS A 128 -6.22 24.19 -15.29
CA CYS A 128 -5.66 22.99 -14.66
C CYS A 128 -4.31 23.34 -14.03
N THR A 129 -4.29 23.39 -12.70
CA THR A 129 -3.05 23.41 -11.93
C THR A 129 -2.43 22.03 -11.89
N ARG A 130 -1.08 21.94 -11.87
CA ARG A 130 -0.34 20.68 -11.73
C ARG A 130 -0.53 20.05 -10.35
#